data_AF-A0AAD5LZF9-F1
#
_entry.id   AF-A0AAD5LZF9-F1
#
_cell.length_a   1.000
_cell.length_b   1.000
_cell.length_c   1.000
_cell.angle_alpha   90.00
_cell.angle_beta   90.00
_cell.angle_gamma   90.00
#
_symmetry.space_group_name_H-M   'P 1'
#
loop_
_entity.id
_entity.type
_entity.pdbx_description
1 polymer ?
#
loop_
_entity_poly.entity_id
_entity_poly.type
_entity_poly.pdbx_seq_one_letter_code
_entity_poly.pdbx_strand_id
1 'polypeptide(L)'
;MGQVDVDENEEQPVVELELDQGDIEVNVTLKLSLTKPPSAVEDVDGAEQESDPGIAMCQICMEFYGAKEVMRNICGSECLAEVCPTCVVQHLTATVYSFYPGVLPKVRCPVCLTLLNKNQWMHFVKPPSSFEIRERL
;
A
#
# COMPACT_ATOMS: atom_id res chain seq x y z
N MET A 1 -18.40 -47.69 -45.65
CA MET A 1 -19.02 -46.36 -45.40
C MET A 1 -19.86 -46.55 -44.14
N GLY A 2 -19.32 -46.53 -42.93
CA GLY A 2 -18.42 -45.54 -42.33
C GLY A 2 -19.24 -44.76 -41.31
N GLN A 3 -19.59 -45.39 -40.19
CA GLN A 3 -20.20 -44.73 -39.03
C GLN A 3 -19.07 -44.03 -38.27
N VAL A 4 -19.21 -42.72 -38.12
CA VAL A 4 -18.37 -41.88 -37.27
C VAL A 4 -19.13 -41.69 -35.98
N ASP A 5 -18.60 -42.28 -34.91
CA ASP A 5 -18.90 -41.95 -33.53
C ASP A 5 -18.52 -40.47 -33.30
N VAL A 6 -19.48 -39.68 -32.82
CA VAL A 6 -19.24 -38.31 -32.33
C VAL A 6 -19.28 -38.40 -30.81
N ASP A 7 -18.10 -38.61 -30.25
CA ASP A 7 -17.82 -38.58 -28.81
C ASP A 7 -16.96 -37.33 -28.57
N GLU A 8 -17.59 -36.20 -28.26
CA GLU A 8 -16.92 -35.00 -27.75
C GLU A 8 -17.79 -34.37 -26.66
N ASN A 9 -17.77 -35.02 -25.49
CA ASN A 9 -18.16 -34.43 -24.22
C ASN A 9 -17.04 -33.46 -23.80
N GLU A 10 -17.15 -32.20 -24.20
CA GLU A 10 -16.19 -31.14 -23.85
C GLU A 10 -16.43 -30.70 -22.40
N GLU A 11 -15.76 -31.39 -21.46
CA GLU A 11 -15.67 -30.98 -20.07
C GLU A 11 -14.98 -29.61 -19.98
N GLN A 12 -15.74 -28.59 -19.59
CA GLN A 12 -15.21 -27.27 -19.25
C GLN A 12 -14.31 -27.38 -18.01
N PRO A 13 -13.10 -26.79 -18.01
CA PRO A 13 -12.31 -26.70 -16.79
C PRO A 13 -12.98 -25.69 -15.84
N VAL A 14 -13.61 -26.20 -14.79
CA VAL A 14 -13.89 -25.45 -13.56
C VAL A 14 -12.53 -25.09 -12.95
N VAL A 15 -12.11 -23.84 -13.15
CA VAL A 15 -11.04 -23.22 -12.36
C VAL A 15 -11.62 -22.83 -11.00
N GLU A 16 -11.51 -23.75 -10.04
CA GLU A 16 -11.70 -23.44 -8.62
C GLU A 16 -10.54 -22.54 -8.17
N LEU A 17 -10.83 -21.26 -7.95
CA LEU A 17 -9.91 -20.34 -7.28
C LEU A 17 -9.99 -20.61 -5.78
N GLU A 18 -9.14 -21.51 -5.30
CA GLU A 18 -8.84 -21.63 -3.88
C GLU A 18 -8.08 -20.36 -3.44
N LEU A 19 -8.80 -19.47 -2.76
CA LEU A 19 -8.19 -18.36 -2.02
C LEU A 19 -7.63 -18.92 -0.72
N ASP A 20 -6.43 -19.49 -0.81
CA ASP A 20 -5.61 -19.83 0.36
C ASP A 20 -5.42 -18.57 1.22
N GLN A 21 -6.06 -18.59 2.38
CA GLN A 21 -5.78 -17.70 3.50
C GLN A 21 -4.42 -18.09 4.09
N GLY A 22 -3.37 -17.53 3.50
CA GLY A 22 -1.99 -17.62 3.98
C GLY A 22 -1.38 -16.24 4.08
N ASP A 23 -1.28 -15.75 5.32
CA ASP A 23 -0.33 -14.79 5.86
C ASP A 23 0.40 -13.88 4.86
N ILE A 24 -0.09 -12.64 4.69
CA ILE A 24 0.75 -11.55 4.19
C ILE A 24 1.65 -11.11 5.34
N GLU A 25 2.73 -11.84 5.57
CA GLU A 25 3.85 -11.39 6.39
C GLU A 25 4.50 -10.20 5.69
N VAL A 26 4.18 -9.00 6.16
CA VAL A 26 4.88 -7.77 5.78
C VAL A 26 6.27 -7.85 6.42
N ASN A 27 7.20 -8.50 5.70
CA ASN A 27 8.55 -8.72 6.18
C ASN A 27 9.38 -7.43 6.07
N VAL A 28 9.15 -6.49 7.00
CA VAL A 28 10.01 -5.32 7.19
C VAL A 28 11.23 -5.81 7.96
N THR A 29 12.25 -6.23 7.21
CA THR A 29 13.55 -6.55 7.79
C THR A 29 14.23 -5.25 8.22
N LEU A 30 13.95 -4.82 9.45
CA LEU A 30 14.71 -3.78 10.16
C LEU A 30 16.09 -4.33 10.51
N LYS A 31 17.07 -4.15 9.61
CA LYS A 31 18.49 -4.20 10.01
C LYS A 31 18.86 -2.86 10.65
N LEU A 32 18.47 -2.68 11.90
CA LEU A 32 19.12 -1.70 12.76
C LEU A 32 20.43 -2.33 13.27
N SER A 33 21.54 -1.99 12.63
CA SER A 33 22.88 -2.24 13.18
C SER A 33 23.48 -0.90 13.59
N LEU A 34 23.12 -0.43 14.78
CA LEU A 34 23.96 0.53 15.50
C LEU A 34 25.19 -0.21 16.01
N THR A 35 26.34 -0.04 15.37
CA THR A 35 27.63 -0.16 16.07
C THR A 35 28.76 0.66 15.42
N LYS A 36 29.26 1.58 16.26
CA LYS A 36 30.66 2.02 16.43
C LYS A 36 31.16 3.24 15.61
N PRO A 37 31.78 4.24 16.29
CA PRO A 37 32.45 5.35 15.63
C PRO A 37 33.81 4.91 15.06
N PRO A 38 34.20 5.33 13.85
CA PRO A 38 35.55 5.09 13.36
C PRO A 38 36.50 6.22 13.80
N SER A 39 37.43 5.85 14.67
CA SER A 39 38.76 6.46 14.70
C SER A 39 39.52 6.04 13.44
N ALA A 40 40.22 7.01 12.85
CA ALA A 40 41.39 6.92 11.98
C ALA A 40 41.23 6.30 10.56
N VAL A 41 41.48 7.19 9.60
CA VAL A 41 42.01 7.09 8.21
C VAL A 41 42.45 5.72 7.68
N GLU A 42 42.17 5.42 6.41
CA GLU A 42 43.12 5.16 5.29
C GLU A 42 42.36 5.18 3.93
N ASP A 43 43.10 5.34 2.83
CA ASP A 43 42.75 5.84 1.49
C ASP A 43 41.66 5.10 0.67
N VAL A 44 40.85 5.87 -0.10
CA VAL A 44 39.72 5.38 -0.92
C VAL A 44 39.94 5.65 -2.41
N ASP A 45 40.14 4.57 -3.18
CA ASP A 45 39.99 4.50 -4.63
C ASP A 45 38.80 3.57 -4.95
N GLY A 46 37.73 4.11 -5.53
CA GLY A 46 36.54 3.34 -5.94
C GLY A 46 35.23 4.00 -5.52
N ALA A 47 34.63 4.79 -6.41
CA ALA A 47 33.35 5.45 -6.19
C ALA A 47 32.18 4.44 -6.27
N GLU A 48 31.86 3.81 -5.13
CA GLU A 48 30.52 3.27 -4.89
C GLU A 48 29.70 4.38 -4.23
N GLN A 49 28.67 4.84 -4.93
CA GLN A 49 27.79 5.90 -4.44
C GLN A 49 26.86 5.33 -3.37
N GLU A 50 27.33 5.31 -2.12
CA GLU A 50 26.49 5.13 -0.94
C GLU A 50 25.51 6.32 -0.87
N SER A 51 24.33 6.16 -1.47
CA SER A 51 23.25 7.12 -1.32
C SER A 51 22.79 7.08 0.14
N ASP A 52 23.09 8.14 0.89
CA ASP A 52 22.48 8.47 2.17
C ASP A 52 21.00 8.08 2.16
N PRO A 53 20.52 7.27 3.12
CA PRO A 53 19.12 6.92 3.22
C PRO A 53 18.37 8.17 3.64
N GLY A 54 18.01 9.01 2.65
CA GLY A 54 17.34 10.27 2.90
C GLY A 54 16.15 10.03 3.83
N ILE A 55 16.08 10.79 4.91
CA ILE A 55 15.01 10.71 5.90
C ILE A 55 13.95 11.74 5.50
N ALA A 56 12.68 11.35 5.55
CA ALA A 56 11.54 12.22 5.30
C ALA A 56 10.59 12.20 6.50
N MET A 57 9.90 13.32 6.74
CA MET A 57 8.96 13.46 7.85
C MET A 57 7.53 13.33 7.34
N CYS A 58 6.73 12.47 7.97
CA CYS A 58 5.31 12.36 7.66
C CYS A 58 4.57 13.64 8.07
N GLN A 59 3.84 14.26 7.14
CA GLN A 59 3.10 15.50 7.37
C GLN A 59 1.86 15.34 8.26
N ILE A 60 1.47 14.10 8.60
CA ILE A 60 0.30 13.80 9.44
C ILE A 60 0.70 13.45 10.87
N CYS A 61 1.53 12.42 11.06
CA CYS A 61 1.97 11.99 12.40
C CYS A 61 3.26 12.67 12.89
N MET A 62 3.94 13.45 12.03
CA MET A 62 5.22 14.12 12.34
C MET A 62 6.38 13.18 12.72
N GLU A 63 6.27 11.89 12.42
CA GLU A 63 7.34 10.92 12.61
C GLU A 63 8.27 10.84 11.39
N PHE A 64 9.51 10.41 11.62
CA PHE A 64 10.53 10.25 10.59
C PHE A 64 10.53 8.84 10.02
N TYR A 65 10.61 8.75 8.70
CA TYR A 65 10.64 7.51 7.93
C TYR A 65 11.74 7.57 6.87
N GLY A 66 12.13 6.42 6.33
CA GLY A 66 12.98 6.43 5.13
C GLY A 66 12.25 7.11 3.96
N ALA A 67 12.95 7.90 3.14
CA ALA A 67 12.34 8.60 2.00
C ALA A 67 11.67 7.66 0.98
N LYS A 68 12.04 6.37 1.00
CA LYS A 68 11.40 5.30 0.20
C LYS A 68 10.11 4.75 0.82
N GLU A 69 9.95 4.90 2.13
CA GLU A 69 8.78 4.42 2.88
C GLU A 69 7.65 5.45 2.89
N VAL A 70 7.98 6.73 2.69
CA VAL A 70 7.00 7.81 2.59
C VAL A 70 6.32 7.77 1.23
N MET A 71 4.99 7.82 1.24
CA MET A 71 4.20 7.91 0.02
C MET A 71 4.12 9.35 -0.47
N ARG A 72 4.44 9.52 -1.76
CA ARG A 72 4.40 10.77 -2.50
C ARG A 72 3.40 10.70 -3.63
N ASN A 73 3.04 11.85 -4.21
CA ASN A 73 2.22 11.92 -5.41
C ASN A 73 0.82 11.27 -5.26
N ILE A 74 0.25 11.30 -4.05
CA ILE A 74 -0.97 10.53 -3.69
C ILE A 74 -2.13 10.81 -4.65
N CYS A 75 -2.35 12.06 -5.05
CA CYS A 75 -3.40 12.43 -6.00
C CYS A 75 -2.90 12.77 -7.41
N GLY A 76 -1.59 12.70 -7.67
CA GLY A 76 -0.98 13.09 -8.95
C GLY A 76 0.48 13.54 -8.80
N SER A 77 1.16 13.73 -9.93
CA SER A 77 2.61 14.05 -9.99
C SER A 77 3.01 15.41 -9.41
N GLU A 78 2.07 16.34 -9.27
CA GLU A 78 2.30 17.67 -8.67
C GLU A 78 1.96 17.70 -7.18
N CYS A 79 1.54 16.56 -6.60
CA CYS A 79 1.16 16.47 -5.21
C CYS A 79 2.40 16.35 -4.32
N LEU A 80 2.69 17.43 -3.58
CA LEU A 80 3.78 17.52 -2.61
C LEU A 80 3.48 16.82 -1.26
N ALA A 81 2.56 15.85 -1.26
CA ALA A 81 2.23 15.11 -0.07
C ALA A 81 3.39 14.19 0.31
N GLU A 82 3.80 14.23 1.58
CA GLU A 82 4.77 13.32 2.17
C GLU A 82 4.15 12.67 3.39
N VAL A 83 3.58 11.48 3.21
CA VAL A 83 2.80 10.81 4.25
C VAL A 83 3.20 9.35 4.37
N CYS A 84 3.34 8.84 5.59
CA CYS A 84 3.63 7.42 5.80
C CYS A 84 2.44 6.53 5.39
N PRO A 85 2.68 5.24 5.05
CA PRO A 85 1.63 4.34 4.56
C PRO A 85 0.48 4.18 5.56
N THR A 86 0.80 4.11 6.86
CA THR A 86 -0.17 3.98 7.94
C THR A 86 -1.16 5.12 7.96
N CYS A 87 -0.69 6.37 7.94
CA CYS A 87 -1.57 7.54 8.00
C CYS A 87 -2.42 7.68 6.74
N VAL A 88 -1.89 7.35 5.56
CA VAL A 88 -2.70 7.36 4.32
C VAL A 88 -3.81 6.32 4.39
N VAL A 89 -3.50 5.07 4.76
CA VAL A 89 -4.50 4.01 4.89
C VAL A 89 -5.59 4.40 5.89
N GLN A 90 -5.21 4.86 7.08
CA GLN A 90 -6.17 5.29 8.10
C GLN A 90 -7.07 6.43 7.62
N HIS A 91 -6.50 7.47 7.00
CA HIS A 91 -7.26 8.60 6.47
C HIS A 91 -8.25 8.17 5.38
N LEU A 92 -7.79 7.36 4.42
CA LEU A 92 -8.64 6.89 3.32
C LEU A 92 -9.77 5.98 3.81
N THR A 93 -9.46 5.03 4.69
CA THR A 93 -10.45 4.15 5.34
C THR A 93 -11.46 4.98 6.12
N ALA A 94 -11.02 5.87 7.00
CA ALA A 94 -11.92 6.72 7.79
C ALA A 94 -12.81 7.58 6.89
N THR A 95 -12.24 8.17 5.84
CA THR A 95 -13.00 8.98 4.87
C THR A 95 -14.08 8.14 4.22
N VAL A 96 -13.75 6.95 3.70
CA VAL A 96 -14.73 6.08 3.02
C VAL A 96 -15.86 5.62 3.94
N TYR A 97 -15.55 5.21 5.18
CA TYR A 97 -16.54 4.71 6.13
C TYR A 97 -17.24 5.81 6.95
N SER A 98 -16.87 7.08 6.75
CA SER A 98 -17.60 8.22 7.31
C SER A 98 -18.80 8.64 6.45
N PHE A 99 -18.86 8.23 5.17
CA PHE A 99 -19.99 8.53 4.31
C PHE A 99 -21.18 7.63 4.58
N TYR A 100 -22.38 8.16 4.32
CA TYR A 100 -23.63 7.44 4.48
C TYR A 100 -23.70 6.25 3.50
N PRO A 101 -24.18 5.07 3.95
CA PRO A 101 -24.37 3.91 3.07
C PRO A 101 -25.19 4.26 1.82
N GLY A 102 -24.70 3.86 0.65
CA GLY A 102 -25.37 4.13 -0.64
C GLY A 102 -24.98 5.45 -1.32
N VAL A 103 -24.11 6.26 -0.72
CA VAL A 103 -23.52 7.45 -1.37
C VAL A 103 -22.09 7.17 -1.79
N LEU A 104 -21.72 7.59 -3.00
CA LEU A 104 -20.34 7.49 -3.48
C LEU A 104 -19.42 8.41 -2.64
N PRO A 105 -18.41 7.89 -1.94
CA PRO A 105 -17.55 8.69 -1.07
C PRO A 105 -16.69 9.66 -1.89
N LYS A 106 -16.65 10.92 -1.47
CA LYS A 106 -15.80 11.96 -2.07
C LYS A 106 -14.46 12.02 -1.34
N VAL A 107 -13.56 11.10 -1.70
CA VAL A 107 -12.24 10.98 -1.07
C VAL A 107 -11.30 12.09 -1.54
N ARG A 108 -10.61 12.74 -0.59
CA ARG A 108 -9.68 13.83 -0.83
C ARG A 108 -8.28 13.51 -0.27
N CYS A 109 -7.26 14.09 -0.88
CA CYS A 109 -5.88 13.95 -0.44
C CYS A 109 -5.76 14.54 0.97
N PRO A 110 -5.10 13.86 1.92
CA PRO A 110 -4.96 14.38 3.29
C PRO A 110 -4.15 15.66 3.38
N VAL A 111 -3.33 15.99 2.37
CA VAL A 111 -2.45 17.16 2.37
C VAL A 111 -3.02 18.29 1.51
N CYS A 112 -3.25 18.06 0.22
CA CYS A 112 -3.67 19.11 -0.71
C CYS A 112 -5.19 19.19 -0.96
N LEU A 113 -5.98 18.29 -0.34
CA LEU A 113 -7.45 18.25 -0.43
C LEU A 113 -8.05 18.06 -1.85
N THR A 114 -7.21 17.83 -2.86
CA THR A 114 -7.62 17.43 -4.22
C THR A 114 -8.39 16.11 -4.17
N LEU A 115 -9.44 15.98 -4.98
CA LEU A 115 -10.22 14.75 -5.08
C LEU A 115 -9.37 13.62 -5.66
N LEU A 116 -9.40 12.45 -5.02
CA LEU A 116 -8.78 11.25 -5.56
C LEU A 116 -9.81 10.47 -6.39
N ASN A 117 -9.36 9.96 -7.53
CA ASN A 117 -10.10 8.96 -8.30
C ASN A 117 -10.17 7.65 -7.49
N LYS A 118 -11.27 6.90 -7.63
CA LYS A 118 -11.45 5.58 -7.00
C LYS A 118 -10.24 4.66 -7.17
N ASN A 119 -9.67 4.62 -8.38
CA ASN A 119 -8.51 3.78 -8.68
C ASN A 119 -7.25 4.17 -7.87
N GLN A 120 -7.15 5.42 -7.42
CA GLN A 120 -6.02 5.89 -6.61
C GLN A 120 -6.13 5.46 -5.15
N TRP A 121 -7.34 5.29 -4.60
CA TRP A 121 -7.52 5.02 -3.17
C TRP A 121 -8.07 3.63 -2.83
N MET A 122 -8.72 2.92 -3.76
CA MET A 122 -9.42 1.68 -3.38
C MET A 122 -8.51 0.57 -2.87
N HIS A 123 -7.24 0.54 -3.30
CA HIS A 123 -6.26 -0.46 -2.87
C HIS A 123 -5.72 -0.22 -1.45
N PHE A 124 -5.91 0.98 -0.91
CA PHE A 124 -5.48 1.33 0.44
C PHE A 124 -6.57 1.12 1.49
N VAL A 125 -7.83 1.04 1.07
CA VAL A 125 -8.97 0.93 1.99
C VAL A 125 -9.14 -0.51 2.43
N LYS A 126 -8.93 -0.74 3.72
CA LYS A 126 -9.22 -2.04 4.36
C LYS A 126 -10.72 -2.13 4.68
N PRO A 127 -11.35 -3.31 4.50
CA PRO A 127 -12.72 -3.52 4.95
C PRO A 127 -12.83 -3.24 6.45
N PRO A 128 -14.00 -2.78 6.94
CA PRO A 128 -14.18 -2.62 8.36
C PRO A 128 -14.06 -4.01 8.98
N SER A 129 -13.40 -4.11 10.13
CA SER A 129 -13.40 -5.38 10.85
C SER A 129 -14.86 -5.74 11.16
N SER A 130 -15.22 -7.02 11.08
CA SER A 130 -16.61 -7.51 11.27
C SER A 130 -17.25 -7.09 12.60
N PHE A 131 -16.44 -6.57 13.53
CA PHE A 131 -16.86 -6.02 14.81
C PHE A 131 -17.47 -4.61 14.72
N GLU A 132 -17.03 -3.75 13.80
CA GLU A 132 -17.48 -2.34 13.71
C GLU A 132 -18.83 -2.17 12.99
N ILE A 133 -19.30 -3.19 12.26
CA ILE A 133 -20.57 -3.14 11.51
C ILE A 133 -21.77 -3.22 12.47
N ARG A 134 -21.62 -3.85 13.64
CA ARG A 134 -22.75 -4.15 14.53
C ARG A 134 -23.24 -2.98 15.39
N GLU A 135 -22.46 -1.90 15.52
CA GLU A 135 -22.81 -0.74 16.37
C GLU A 135 -23.44 0.44 15.60
N ARG A 136 -23.59 0.34 14.28
CA ARG A 136 -24.12 1.43 13.43
C ARG A 136 -25.51 1.16 12.83
N LEU A 137 -26.19 0.11 13.28
CA LEU A 137 -27.55 -0.25 12.87
C LEU A 137 -28.55 -0.06 14.02
#